data_AF-A0A087XKB6-F1
#
_entry.id   AF-A0A087XKB6-F1
#
_cell.length_a   1.000
_cell.length_b   1.000
_cell.length_c   1.000
_cell.angle_alpha   90.00
_cell.angle_beta   90.00
_cell.angle_gamma   90.00
#
_symmetry.space_group_name_H-M   'P 1'
#
loop_
_entity.id
_entity.type
_entity.pdbx_description
1 polymer ?
#
loop_
_entity_poly.entity_id
_entity_poly.type
_entity_poly.pdbx_seq_one_letter_code
_entity_poly.pdbx_strand_id
1 'polypeptide(L)'
;MDFNVKKLASDAGVFFTRAVQFTEEKLGQAEKTELDPHLENLLAKADSTKNWTEKILRQTEVLLQPNPSARIEEFIYDKLDRKLPSRTTNAELLGQFMLDAAKEFGADTPYGTTLITVGEYQRKLGGAEREFLHTAAVTFLSPLRNFLEGDWRTISKERRLLENRRLDLDICKARLKKAKQAEAKAAATPDFQETRPRNYVLSASASAVRPRAAQSRHLIGSQTGSPSHP
;
A
#
# COMPACT_ATOMS: atom_id res chain seq x y z
N MET A 1 5.93 28.66 -14.28
CA MET A 1 5.80 27.27 -13.79
C MET A 1 4.35 27.09 -13.40
N ASP A 2 3.50 26.60 -14.31
CA ASP A 2 2.09 26.36 -13.99
C ASP A 2 2.00 25.15 -13.05
N PHE A 3 1.66 25.43 -11.80
CA PHE A 3 1.37 24.42 -10.80
C PHE A 3 0.13 23.65 -11.29
N ASN A 4 0.30 22.36 -11.62
CA ASN A 4 -0.73 21.57 -12.30
C ASN A 4 -1.79 21.07 -11.30
N VAL A 5 -2.60 22.01 -10.78
CA VAL A 5 -3.69 21.75 -9.83
C VAL A 5 -4.72 20.77 -10.41
N LYS A 6 -4.90 20.76 -11.74
CA LYS A 6 -5.78 19.80 -12.44
C LYS A 6 -5.28 18.36 -12.34
N LYS A 7 -3.97 18.13 -12.46
CA LYS A 7 -3.35 16.80 -12.27
C LYS A 7 -3.41 16.36 -10.80
N LEU A 8 -3.18 17.29 -9.87
CA LEU A 8 -3.29 17.01 -8.44
C LEU A 8 -4.73 16.62 -8.04
N ALA A 9 -5.73 17.33 -8.57
CA ALA A 9 -7.14 17.04 -8.34
C ALA A 9 -7.60 15.74 -9.02
N SER A 10 -7.10 15.42 -10.22
CA SER A 10 -7.41 14.14 -10.89
C SER A 10 -6.81 12.96 -10.13
N ASP A 11 -5.56 13.08 -9.68
CA ASP A 11 -4.89 12.04 -8.92
C ASP A 11 -5.59 11.82 -7.57
N ALA A 12 -5.96 12.90 -6.86
CA ALA A 12 -6.76 12.83 -5.63
C ALA A 12 -8.14 12.18 -5.84
N GLY A 13 -8.80 12.47 -6.97
CA GLY A 13 -10.06 11.83 -7.35
C GLY A 13 -9.93 10.32 -7.58
N VAL A 14 -8.82 9.87 -8.18
CA VAL A 14 -8.53 8.44 -8.37
C VAL A 14 -8.27 7.76 -7.02
N PHE A 15 -7.49 8.38 -6.13
CA PHE A 15 -7.25 7.85 -4.78
C PHE A 15 -8.54 7.76 -3.96
N PHE A 16 -9.42 8.76 -4.02
CA PHE A 16 -10.71 8.72 -3.33
C PHE A 16 -11.60 7.61 -3.87
N THR A 17 -11.71 7.47 -5.20
CA THR A 17 -12.50 6.40 -5.82
C THR A 17 -11.96 5.01 -5.43
N ARG A 18 -10.65 4.84 -5.38
CA ARG A 18 -9.99 3.61 -4.92
C ARG A 18 -10.30 3.31 -3.45
N ALA A 19 -10.27 4.31 -2.59
CA ALA A 19 -10.60 4.16 -1.17
C ALA A 19 -12.07 3.76 -0.98
N VAL A 20 -12.99 4.38 -1.71
CA VAL A 20 -14.43 4.02 -1.69
C VAL A 20 -14.63 2.57 -2.10
N GLN A 21 -14.03 2.14 -3.22
CA GLN A 21 -14.10 0.74 -3.67
C GLN A 21 -13.55 -0.24 -2.62
N PHE A 22 -12.39 0.08 -2.02
CA PHE A 22 -11.79 -0.75 -0.97
C PHE A 22 -12.71 -0.88 0.26
N THR A 23 -13.38 0.20 0.66
CA THR A 23 -14.35 0.15 1.77
C THR A 23 -15.62 -0.63 1.42
N GLU A 24 -16.13 -0.51 0.19
CA GLU A 24 -17.31 -1.24 -0.28
C GLU A 24 -17.05 -2.76 -0.38
N GLU A 25 -15.84 -3.17 -0.76
CA GLU A 25 -15.43 -4.58 -0.74
C GLU A 25 -15.33 -5.14 0.68
N LYS A 26 -14.78 -4.36 1.63
CA LYS A 26 -14.69 -4.77 3.04
C LYS A 26 -16.06 -4.84 3.72
N LEU A 27 -17.04 -4.08 3.23
CA LEU A 27 -18.42 -4.08 3.70
C LEU A 27 -19.32 -5.09 2.96
N GLY A 28 -18.78 -5.83 1.98
CA GLY A 28 -19.50 -6.86 1.22
C GLY A 28 -20.51 -6.33 0.20
N GLN A 29 -20.47 -5.03 -0.12
CA GLN A 29 -21.41 -4.39 -1.06
C GLN A 29 -20.88 -4.36 -2.50
N ALA A 30 -19.57 -4.57 -2.70
CA ALA A 30 -18.94 -4.62 -4.01
C ALA A 30 -18.40 -6.03 -4.31
N GLU A 31 -18.57 -6.45 -5.57
CA GLU A 31 -18.03 -7.69 -6.11
C GLU A 31 -16.51 -7.56 -6.23
N LYS A 32 -15.77 -8.40 -5.51
CA LYS A 32 -14.31 -8.39 -5.49
C LYS A 32 -13.79 -9.25 -6.63
N THR A 33 -12.93 -8.72 -7.51
CA THR A 33 -12.16 -9.61 -8.38
C THR A 33 -11.23 -10.46 -7.50
N GLU A 34 -11.50 -11.76 -7.42
CA GLU A 34 -10.66 -12.71 -6.71
C GLU A 34 -9.29 -12.82 -7.40
N LEU A 35 -8.23 -12.92 -6.59
CA LEU A 35 -6.91 -13.21 -7.11
C LEU A 35 -6.83 -14.71 -7.41
N ASP A 36 -6.04 -15.07 -8.41
CA ASP A 36 -5.75 -16.47 -8.73
C ASP A 36 -5.23 -17.20 -7.47
N PRO A 37 -5.79 -18.36 -7.07
CA PRO A 37 -5.33 -19.13 -5.92
C PRO A 37 -3.82 -19.40 -5.89
N HIS A 38 -3.19 -19.56 -7.07
CA HIS A 38 -1.74 -19.72 -7.14
C HIS A 38 -1.00 -18.47 -6.64
N LEU A 39 -1.44 -17.29 -7.07
CA LEU A 39 -0.89 -16.00 -6.65
C LEU A 39 -1.12 -15.74 -5.16
N GLU A 40 -2.30 -16.08 -4.62
CA GLU A 40 -2.56 -15.93 -3.18
C GLU A 40 -1.60 -16.77 -2.33
N ASN A 41 -1.32 -18.01 -2.74
CA ASN A 41 -0.33 -18.85 -2.08
C ASN A 41 1.08 -18.26 -2.17
N LEU A 42 1.47 -17.71 -3.32
CA LEU A 42 2.76 -17.03 -3.48
C LEU A 42 2.89 -15.80 -2.59
N LEU A 43 1.82 -15.00 -2.44
CA LEU A 43 1.80 -13.84 -1.55
C LEU A 43 1.93 -14.27 -0.08
N ALA A 44 1.23 -15.32 0.34
CA ALA A 44 1.33 -15.86 1.70
C ALA A 44 2.75 -16.38 2.00
N LYS A 45 3.39 -17.05 1.03
CA LYS A 45 4.79 -17.46 1.14
C LYS A 45 5.73 -16.27 1.24
N ALA A 46 5.55 -15.25 0.40
CA ALA A 46 6.37 -14.04 0.43
C ALA A 46 6.29 -13.34 1.81
N ASP A 47 5.08 -13.19 2.35
CA ASP A 47 4.87 -12.61 3.70
C ASP A 47 5.55 -13.44 4.80
N SER A 48 5.46 -14.77 4.70
CA SER A 48 6.14 -15.68 5.62
C SER A 48 7.66 -15.56 5.53
N THR A 49 8.21 -15.51 4.31
CA THR A 49 9.63 -15.33 4.05
C THR A 49 10.14 -14.05 4.70
N LYS A 50 9.50 -12.91 4.44
CA LYS A 50 9.92 -11.64 5.05
C LYS A 50 9.86 -11.67 6.57
N ASN A 51 8.77 -12.17 7.15
CA ASN A 51 8.61 -12.24 8.60
C ASN A 51 9.69 -13.11 9.26
N TRP A 52 9.99 -14.27 8.68
CA TRP A 52 11.04 -15.15 9.21
C TRP A 52 12.44 -14.55 9.00
N THR A 53 12.70 -13.95 7.84
CA THR A 53 13.97 -13.26 7.59
C THR A 53 14.23 -12.14 8.59
N GLU A 54 13.24 -11.30 8.89
CA GLU A 54 13.38 -10.24 9.91
C GLU A 54 13.65 -10.79 11.30
N LYS A 55 12.92 -11.84 11.70
CA LYS A 55 13.09 -12.47 13.02
C LYS A 55 14.47 -13.11 13.18
N ILE A 56 14.91 -13.86 12.17
CA ILE A 56 16.21 -14.51 12.15
C ILE A 56 17.32 -13.47 12.17
N LEU A 57 17.24 -12.46 11.30
CA LEU A 57 18.19 -11.34 11.26
C LEU A 57 18.32 -10.70 12.66
N ARG A 58 17.18 -10.34 13.28
CA ARG A 58 17.17 -9.69 14.58
C ARG A 58 17.78 -10.54 15.69
N GLN A 59 17.48 -11.84 15.70
CA GLN A 59 18.01 -12.74 16.71
C GLN A 59 19.51 -12.97 16.53
N THR A 60 19.97 -13.11 15.29
CA THR A 60 21.39 -13.24 15.01
C THR A 60 22.15 -11.96 15.36
N GLU A 61 21.60 -10.77 15.12
CA GLU A 61 22.22 -9.50 15.58
C GLU A 61 22.40 -9.46 17.10
N VAL A 62 21.41 -9.92 17.87
CA VAL A 62 21.51 -9.99 19.33
C VAL A 62 22.57 -10.99 19.77
N LEU A 63 22.70 -12.12 19.07
CA LEU A 63 23.72 -13.12 19.35
C LEU A 63 25.13 -12.58 19.11
N LEU A 64 25.36 -11.89 17.98
CA LEU A 64 26.68 -11.39 17.62
C LEU A 64 27.09 -10.18 18.47
N GLN A 65 26.13 -9.30 18.80
CA GLN A 65 26.40 -8.12 19.61
C GLN A 65 25.21 -7.86 20.57
N PRO A 66 25.25 -8.41 21.80
CA PRO A 66 24.16 -8.25 22.76
C PRO A 66 23.91 -6.78 23.14
N ASN A 67 24.97 -5.97 23.17
CA ASN A 67 24.89 -4.56 23.53
C ASN A 67 24.17 -3.75 22.43
N PRO A 68 23.00 -3.13 22.72
CA PRO A 68 22.26 -2.34 21.74
C PRO A 68 23.03 -1.12 21.20
N SER A 69 23.79 -0.43 22.05
CA SER A 69 24.55 0.76 21.64
C SER A 69 25.68 0.40 20.67
N ALA A 70 26.40 -0.68 20.97
CA ALA A 70 27.46 -1.18 20.11
C ALA A 70 26.93 -1.71 18.78
N ARG A 71 25.72 -2.29 18.75
CA ARG A 71 25.06 -2.69 17.49
C ARG A 71 24.77 -1.52 16.57
N ILE A 72 24.30 -0.40 17.13
CA ILE A 72 24.00 0.81 16.35
C ILE A 72 25.30 1.39 15.77
N GLU A 73 26.35 1.43 16.59
CA GLU A 73 27.67 1.86 16.15
C GLU A 73 28.16 0.99 14.98
N GLU A 74 28.15 -0.34 15.13
CA GLU A 74 28.53 -1.29 14.08
C GLU A 74 27.76 -1.08 12.78
N PHE A 75 26.44 -0.89 12.87
CA PHE A 75 25.60 -0.61 11.71
C PHE A 75 26.00 0.69 11.00
N ILE A 76 26.37 1.73 11.75
CA ILE A 76 26.84 3.01 11.17
C ILE A 76 28.19 2.82 10.47
N TYR A 77 29.13 2.07 11.07
CA TYR A 77 30.43 1.77 10.44
C TYR A 77 30.26 0.97 9.15
N ASP A 78 29.37 -0.02 9.16
CA ASP A 78 29.00 -0.83 7.99
C ASP A 78 28.42 0.04 6.86
N LYS A 79 27.50 0.96 7.18
CA LYS A 79 26.95 1.92 6.20
C LYS A 79 27.96 2.95 5.69
N LEU A 80 29.06 3.16 6.40
CA LEU A 80 30.12 4.11 6.04
C LEU A 80 31.32 3.44 5.37
N ASP A 81 31.26 2.13 5.08
CA ASP A 81 32.39 1.32 4.57
C ASP A 81 33.67 1.48 5.40
N ARG A 82 33.51 1.72 6.71
CA ARG A 82 34.64 1.87 7.63
C ARG A 82 34.91 0.54 8.32
N LYS A 83 36.18 0.12 8.33
CA LYS A 83 36.60 -1.09 9.05
C LYS A 83 36.40 -0.89 10.55
N LEU A 84 35.53 -1.68 11.14
CA LEU A 84 35.43 -1.80 12.58
C LEU A 84 36.76 -2.36 13.12
N PRO A 85 37.36 -1.78 14.17
CA PRO A 85 38.53 -2.39 14.79
C PRO A 85 38.20 -3.80 15.26
N SER A 86 39.03 -4.76 14.86
CA SER A 86 38.92 -6.16 15.31
C SER A 86 38.95 -6.20 16.83
N ARG A 87 37.82 -6.49 17.46
CA ARG A 87 37.78 -6.69 18.91
C ARG A 87 38.49 -7.99 19.25
N THR A 88 39.50 -7.89 20.11
CA THR A 88 40.02 -9.04 20.84
C THR A 88 38.87 -9.66 21.62
N THR A 89 38.68 -10.96 21.45
CA THR A 89 37.63 -11.68 22.18
C THR A 89 37.99 -11.80 23.66
N ASN A 90 36.98 -11.96 24.53
CA ASN A 90 37.22 -12.17 25.96
C ASN A 90 38.08 -13.43 26.19
N ALA A 91 37.90 -14.45 25.36
CA ALA A 91 38.70 -15.66 25.40
C ALA A 91 40.18 -15.38 25.05
N GLU A 92 40.46 -14.61 24.00
CA GLU A 92 41.85 -14.23 23.68
C GLU A 92 42.50 -13.41 24.77
N LEU A 93 41.76 -12.47 25.37
CA LEU A 93 42.27 -11.66 26.47
C LEU A 93 42.63 -12.54 27.68
N LEU A 94 41.74 -13.43 28.09
CA LEU A 94 42.00 -14.38 29.17
C LEU A 94 43.19 -15.29 28.85
N GLY A 95 43.23 -15.84 27.63
CA GLY A 95 44.33 -16.68 27.17
C GLY A 95 45.67 -15.97 27.24
N GLN A 96 45.72 -14.69 26.85
CA GLN A 96 46.92 -13.86 26.95
C GLN A 96 47.39 -13.70 28.40
N PHE A 97 46.48 -13.38 29.33
CA PHE A 97 46.83 -13.29 30.75
C PHE A 97 47.33 -14.61 31.33
N MET A 98 46.74 -15.75 30.94
CA MET A 98 47.22 -17.08 31.40
C MET A 98 48.62 -17.38 30.89
N LEU A 99 48.91 -17.05 29.64
CA LEU A 99 50.24 -17.25 29.05
C LEU A 99 51.29 -16.33 29.68
N ASP A 100 50.92 -15.08 29.99
CA ASP A 100 51.82 -14.15 30.66
C ASP A 100 52.07 -14.55 32.12
N ALA A 101 51.03 -14.96 32.85
CA ALA A 101 51.17 -15.52 34.19
C ALA A 101 52.07 -16.78 34.20
N ALA A 102 51.93 -17.66 33.20
CA ALA A 102 52.78 -18.85 33.11
C ALA A 102 54.27 -18.53 32.93
N LYS A 103 54.59 -17.40 32.27
CA LYS A 103 55.99 -16.93 32.16
C LYS A 103 56.55 -16.49 33.50
N GLU A 104 55.72 -15.86 34.35
CA GLU A 104 56.13 -15.44 35.69
C GLU A 104 56.25 -16.61 36.67
N PHE A 105 55.32 -17.57 36.63
CA PHE A 105 55.37 -18.76 37.49
C PHE A 105 56.44 -19.77 37.06
N GLY A 106 56.91 -19.71 35.81
CA GLY A 106 57.89 -20.64 35.25
C GLY A 106 57.22 -21.89 34.66
N ALA A 107 57.64 -22.25 33.44
CA ALA A 107 57.07 -23.34 32.65
C ALA A 107 57.30 -24.74 33.27
N ASP A 108 58.32 -24.86 34.12
CA ASP A 108 58.70 -26.12 34.79
C ASP A 108 57.79 -26.44 36.00
N THR A 109 56.97 -25.48 36.44
CA THR A 109 56.01 -25.72 37.51
C THR A 109 54.75 -26.39 36.95
N PRO A 110 54.13 -27.33 37.69
CA PRO A 110 52.85 -27.92 37.27
C PRO A 110 51.75 -26.87 36.99
N TYR A 111 51.78 -25.77 37.74
CA TYR A 111 50.85 -24.65 37.54
C TYR A 111 51.14 -23.89 36.24
N GLY A 112 52.39 -23.54 35.97
CA GLY A 112 52.82 -22.87 34.73
C GLY A 112 52.51 -23.73 33.49
N THR A 113 52.82 -25.02 33.51
CA THR A 113 52.49 -25.94 32.40
C THR A 113 50.97 -26.00 32.14
N THR A 114 50.16 -26.01 33.20
CA THR A 114 48.69 -26.00 33.09
C THR A 114 48.19 -24.70 32.47
N LEU A 115 48.70 -23.56 32.93
CA LEU A 115 48.34 -22.24 32.41
C LEU A 115 48.71 -22.09 30.93
N ILE A 116 49.88 -22.60 30.50
CA ILE A 116 50.27 -22.62 29.09
C ILE A 116 49.23 -23.39 28.27
N THR A 117 48.94 -24.63 28.69
CA THR A 117 48.03 -25.51 27.97
C THR A 117 46.65 -24.87 27.83
N VAL A 118 46.05 -24.43 28.94
CA VAL A 118 44.71 -23.84 28.91
C VAL A 118 44.71 -22.48 28.18
N GLY A 119 45.74 -21.65 28.36
CA GLY A 119 45.87 -20.36 27.69
C GLY A 119 45.95 -20.50 26.15
N GLU A 120 46.65 -21.50 25.64
CA GLU A 120 46.70 -21.78 24.20
C GLU A 120 45.34 -22.20 23.64
N TYR A 121 44.61 -23.08 24.34
CA TYR A 121 43.27 -23.47 23.93
C TYR A 121 42.28 -22.30 24.01
N GLN A 122 42.41 -21.45 25.02
CA GLN A 122 41.58 -20.26 25.16
C GLN A 122 41.82 -19.26 24.01
N ARG A 123 43.08 -19.08 23.58
CA ARG A 123 43.41 -18.26 22.41
C ARG A 123 42.84 -18.85 21.12
N LYS A 124 42.92 -20.18 20.94
CA LYS A 124 42.31 -20.87 19.77
C LYS A 124 40.78 -20.69 19.76
N LEU A 125 40.14 -20.83 20.92
CA LEU A 125 38.69 -20.63 21.08
C LEU A 125 38.28 -19.21 20.70
N GLY A 126 38.98 -18.20 21.20
CA GLY A 126 38.68 -16.81 20.86
C GLY A 126 38.98 -16.44 19.40
N GLY A 127 39.98 -17.09 18.79
CA GLY A 127 40.21 -17.00 17.34
C GLY A 127 39.03 -17.52 16.52
N ALA A 128 38.50 -18.70 16.88
CA ALA A 128 37.32 -19.28 16.24
C ALA A 128 36.05 -18.45 16.48
N GLU A 129 35.89 -17.88 17.67
CA GLU A 129 34.80 -16.96 17.99
C GLU A 129 34.85 -15.71 17.11
N ARG A 130 36.02 -15.07 16.96
CA ARG A 130 36.17 -13.91 16.06
C ARG A 130 35.81 -14.26 14.61
N GLU A 131 36.28 -15.41 14.12
CA GLU A 131 35.98 -15.87 12.77
C GLU A 131 34.48 -16.11 12.57
N PHE A 132 33.82 -16.73 13.56
CA PHE A 132 32.37 -16.90 13.55
C PHE A 132 31.64 -15.55 13.50
N LEU A 133 32.00 -14.59 14.36
CA LEU A 133 31.39 -13.25 14.39
C LEU A 133 31.51 -12.55 13.03
N HIS A 134 32.72 -12.55 12.44
CA HIS A 134 32.97 -11.92 11.15
C HIS A 134 32.20 -12.60 10.02
N THR A 135 32.29 -13.92 9.94
CA THR A 135 31.63 -14.71 8.88
C THR A 135 30.12 -14.55 8.96
N ALA A 136 29.53 -14.70 10.16
CA ALA A 136 28.09 -14.50 10.34
C ALA A 136 27.62 -13.09 9.94
N ALA A 137 28.42 -12.05 10.22
CA ALA A 137 28.08 -10.69 9.79
C ALA A 137 28.09 -10.54 8.26
N VAL A 138 29.17 -11.00 7.61
CA VAL A 138 29.38 -10.79 6.17
C VAL A 138 28.56 -11.74 5.30
N THR A 139 28.55 -13.03 5.61
CA THR A 139 27.96 -14.05 4.72
C THR A 139 26.51 -14.36 5.05
N PHE A 140 26.02 -13.96 6.23
CA PHE A 140 24.65 -14.23 6.66
C PHE A 140 23.83 -12.95 6.89
N LEU A 141 24.26 -12.05 7.77
CA LEU A 141 23.48 -10.83 8.06
C LEU A 141 23.40 -9.87 6.87
N SER A 142 24.52 -9.59 6.20
CA SER A 142 24.56 -8.62 5.09
C SER A 142 23.61 -8.99 3.93
N PRO A 143 23.60 -10.23 3.39
CA PRO A 143 22.64 -10.63 2.37
C PRO A 143 21.17 -10.49 2.79
N LEU A 144 20.85 -10.84 4.04
CA LEU A 144 19.47 -10.71 4.56
C LEU A 144 19.05 -9.24 4.68
N ARG A 145 19.96 -8.34 5.11
CA ARG A 145 19.70 -6.90 5.11
C ARG A 145 19.48 -6.37 3.70
N ASN A 146 20.33 -6.76 2.74
CA ASN A 146 20.21 -6.34 1.35
C ASN A 146 18.88 -6.80 0.72
N PHE A 147 18.46 -8.04 1.00
CA PHE A 147 17.15 -8.54 0.58
C PHE A 147 16.00 -7.69 1.16
N LEU A 148 16.03 -7.39 2.46
CA LEU A 148 14.96 -6.61 3.10
C LEU A 148 14.93 -5.14 2.67
N GLU A 149 16.09 -4.51 2.52
CA GLU A 149 16.22 -3.08 2.16
C GLU A 149 16.10 -2.84 0.65
N GLY A 150 16.38 -3.85 -0.18
CA GLY A 150 16.33 -3.81 -1.64
C GLY A 150 15.12 -4.57 -2.19
N ASP A 151 15.27 -5.88 -2.36
CA ASP A 151 14.33 -6.73 -3.08
C ASP A 151 12.92 -6.69 -2.49
N TRP A 152 12.80 -6.80 -1.16
CA TRP A 152 11.51 -6.77 -0.49
C TRP A 152 10.78 -5.43 -0.67
N ARG A 153 11.52 -4.32 -0.70
CA ARG A 153 10.91 -3.00 -0.99
C ARG A 153 10.32 -2.96 -2.39
N THR A 154 10.98 -3.59 -3.36
CA THR A 154 10.46 -3.70 -4.73
C THR A 154 9.23 -4.60 -4.77
N ILE A 155 9.28 -5.79 -4.16
CA ILE A 155 8.14 -6.71 -4.04
C ILE A 155 6.94 -6.00 -3.41
N SER A 156 7.16 -5.26 -2.33
CA SER A 156 6.10 -4.52 -1.64
C SER A 156 5.48 -3.41 -2.51
N LYS A 157 6.29 -2.72 -3.34
CA LYS A 157 5.79 -1.70 -4.28
C LYS A 157 4.94 -2.33 -5.37
N GLU A 158 5.42 -3.40 -5.99
CA GLU A 158 4.70 -4.10 -7.05
C GLU A 158 3.39 -4.73 -6.55
N ARG A 159 3.39 -5.32 -5.35
CA ARG A 159 2.16 -5.81 -4.71
C ARG A 159 1.13 -4.69 -4.52
N ARG A 160 1.56 -3.51 -4.06
CA ARG A 160 0.66 -2.35 -3.90
C ARG A 160 0.14 -1.87 -5.25
N LEU A 161 0.98 -1.87 -6.29
CA LEU A 161 0.57 -1.51 -7.64
C LEU A 161 -0.48 -2.49 -8.19
N LEU A 162 -0.28 -3.79 -7.98
CA LEU A 162 -1.24 -4.83 -8.37
C LEU A 162 -2.60 -4.62 -7.70
N GLU A 163 -2.62 -4.39 -6.40
CA GLU A 163 -3.87 -4.13 -5.67
C GLU A 163 -4.58 -2.86 -6.17
N ASN A 164 -3.81 -1.80 -6.43
CA ASN A 164 -4.35 -0.58 -7.03
C ASN A 164 -4.99 -0.85 -8.40
N ARG A 165 -4.35 -1.65 -9.26
CA ARG A 165 -4.87 -2.01 -10.59
C ARG A 165 -6.10 -2.91 -10.51
N ARG A 166 -6.15 -3.82 -9.54
CA ARG A 166 -7.34 -4.63 -9.25
C ARG A 166 -8.55 -3.73 -8.94
N LEU A 167 -8.37 -2.78 -8.03
CA LEU A 167 -9.42 -1.83 -7.65
C LEU A 167 -9.86 -0.95 -8.83
N ASP A 168 -8.90 -0.45 -9.63
CA ASP A 168 -9.21 0.33 -10.83
C ASP A 168 -10.06 -0.49 -11.84
N LEU A 169 -9.72 -1.78 -12.01
CA LEU A 169 -10.45 -2.71 -12.86
C LEU A 169 -11.87 -3.00 -12.35
N ASP A 170 -12.05 -3.15 -11.04
CA ASP A 170 -13.36 -3.36 -10.42
C ASP A 170 -14.27 -2.13 -10.60
N ILE A 171 -13.72 -0.91 -10.43
CA ILE A 171 -14.42 0.34 -10.71
C ILE A 171 -14.85 0.41 -12.19
N CYS A 172 -13.96 0.08 -13.12
CA CYS A 172 -14.27 0.07 -14.55
C CYS A 172 -15.35 -0.95 -14.92
N LYS A 173 -15.29 -2.17 -14.36
CA LYS A 173 -16.33 -3.20 -14.53
C LYS A 173 -17.69 -2.71 -14.03
N ALA A 174 -17.74 -2.12 -12.84
CA ALA A 174 -18.96 -1.59 -12.26
C ALA A 174 -19.56 -0.45 -13.11
N ARG A 175 -18.72 0.47 -13.60
CA ARG A 175 -19.14 1.55 -14.52
C ARG A 175 -19.69 1.00 -15.83
N LEU A 176 -19.01 0.01 -16.43
CA LEU A 176 -19.46 -0.63 -17.66
C LEU A 176 -20.81 -1.37 -17.47
N LYS A 177 -21.00 -2.06 -16.35
CA LYS A 177 -22.28 -2.70 -16.00
C LYS A 177 -23.41 -1.67 -15.88
N LYS A 178 -23.16 -0.54 -15.20
CA LYS A 178 -24.12 0.57 -15.08
C LYS A 178 -24.44 1.20 -16.44
N ALA A 179 -23.44 1.42 -17.30
CA ALA A 179 -23.63 1.99 -18.63
C ALA A 179 -24.50 1.08 -19.53
N LYS A 180 -24.21 -0.23 -19.56
CA LYS A 180 -25.02 -1.22 -20.30
C LYS A 180 -26.46 -1.28 -19.80
N GLN A 181 -26.67 -1.17 -18.49
CA GLN A 181 -28.03 -1.12 -17.91
C GLN A 181 -28.78 0.15 -18.30
N ALA A 182 -28.09 1.30 -18.35
CA ALA A 182 -28.68 2.56 -18.79
C ALA A 182 -29.05 2.52 -20.28
N GLU A 183 -28.18 1.96 -21.13
CA GLU A 183 -28.43 1.77 -22.57
C GLU A 183 -29.60 0.81 -22.82
N ALA A 184 -29.67 -0.31 -22.10
CA ALA A 184 -30.79 -1.25 -22.19
C ALA A 184 -32.12 -0.60 -21.75
N LYS A 185 -32.11 0.26 -20.73
CA LYS A 185 -33.28 1.03 -20.30
C LYS A 185 -33.69 2.08 -21.34
N ALA A 186 -32.72 2.79 -21.92
CA ALA A 186 -32.97 3.78 -22.97
C ALA A 186 -33.57 3.12 -24.22
N ALA A 187 -33.03 1.97 -24.65
CA ALA A 187 -33.56 1.19 -25.78
C ALA A 187 -34.95 0.59 -25.52
N ALA A 188 -35.32 0.35 -24.25
CA ALA A 188 -36.64 -0.13 -23.86
C ALA A 188 -37.68 1.00 -23.68
N THR A 189 -37.29 2.26 -23.81
CA THR A 189 -38.22 3.40 -23.73
C THR A 189 -38.66 3.75 -25.15
N PRO A 190 -39.95 3.57 -25.54
CA PRO A 190 -40.38 3.90 -26.89
C PRO A 190 -40.29 5.41 -27.13
N ASP A 191 -39.83 5.78 -28.33
CA ASP A 191 -39.71 7.15 -28.80
C ASP A 191 -41.12 7.79 -28.89
N PHE A 192 -41.52 8.54 -27.86
CA PHE A 192 -42.74 9.33 -27.92
C PHE A 192 -42.43 10.64 -28.66
N GLN A 193 -42.34 10.57 -29.98
CA GLN A 193 -42.40 11.73 -30.85
C GLN A 193 -43.61 11.65 -31.80
N GLU A 194 -44.62 12.46 -31.43
CA GLU A 194 -45.37 13.33 -32.34
C GLU A 194 -46.45 12.68 -33.25
N THR A 195 -47.65 12.47 -32.68
CA THR A 195 -48.90 12.53 -33.46
C THR A 195 -49.59 13.88 -33.24
N ARG A 196 -49.13 14.92 -33.94
CA ARG A 196 -49.99 16.09 -34.22
C ARG A 196 -51.01 15.66 -35.28
N PRO A 197 -52.33 15.62 -35.01
CA PRO A 197 -53.29 15.29 -36.05
C PRO A 197 -53.34 16.41 -37.09
N ARG A 198 -52.90 16.07 -38.31
CA ARG A 198 -52.98 16.87 -39.53
C ARG A 198 -54.45 17.00 -39.93
N ASN A 199 -54.93 18.24 -40.01
CA ASN A 199 -56.16 18.72 -40.64
C ASN A 199 -57.03 17.69 -41.42
N TYR A 200 -58.24 17.45 -40.94
CA TYR A 200 -59.39 17.16 -41.81
C TYR A 200 -60.10 18.48 -42.11
N VAL A 201 -60.05 18.91 -43.37
CA VAL A 201 -60.92 19.95 -43.94
C VAL A 201 -61.82 19.25 -44.96
N LEU A 202 -63.06 19.79 -45.10
CA LEU A 202 -64.12 19.52 -46.08
C LEU A 202 -65.21 18.57 -45.56
N SER A 203 -66.52 18.88 -45.59
CA SER A 203 -67.26 20.01 -46.19
C SER A 203 -68.76 19.88 -45.86
N ALA A 204 -69.52 20.96 -46.14
CA ALA A 204 -70.99 21.12 -46.17
C ALA A 204 -71.59 21.64 -44.84
N SER A 205 -72.31 22.77 -44.79
CA SER A 205 -73.22 23.35 -45.79
C SER A 205 -73.39 24.86 -45.60
N ALA A 206 -73.72 25.54 -46.69
CA ALA A 206 -73.90 26.96 -46.85
C ALA A 206 -75.14 27.55 -46.15
N SER A 207 -75.03 28.81 -45.70
CA SER A 207 -76.00 29.92 -45.88
C SER A 207 -75.42 31.14 -45.15
N ALA A 208 -74.70 32.04 -45.81
CA ALA A 208 -75.18 33.18 -46.59
C ALA A 208 -75.74 34.35 -45.74
N VAL A 209 -75.21 35.54 -46.04
CA VAL A 209 -75.71 36.90 -45.81
C VAL A 209 -75.14 37.71 -44.61
N ARG A 210 -74.30 38.69 -45.00
CA ARG A 210 -73.75 39.87 -44.27
C ARG A 210 -74.85 40.94 -43.99
N PRO A 211 -74.54 42.19 -43.54
CA PRO A 211 -73.77 42.71 -42.39
C PRO A 211 -74.48 43.86 -41.61
N ARG A 212 -73.78 44.42 -40.60
CA ARG A 212 -73.65 45.87 -40.28
C ARG A 212 -74.41 46.45 -39.05
N ALA A 213 -73.65 47.30 -38.35
CA ALA A 213 -74.04 48.53 -37.63
C ALA A 213 -74.55 48.45 -36.17
N ALA A 214 -73.65 48.93 -35.29
CA ALA A 214 -73.81 50.12 -34.44
C ALA A 214 -74.91 50.21 -33.37
N GLN A 215 -74.42 50.56 -32.18
CA GLN A 215 -74.95 51.49 -31.18
C GLN A 215 -76.05 51.05 -30.20
N SER A 216 -75.60 51.07 -28.93
CA SER A 216 -76.19 51.78 -27.79
C SER A 216 -77.45 51.21 -27.14
N ARG A 217 -77.32 50.74 -25.89
CA ARG A 217 -77.82 51.43 -24.67
C ARG A 217 -77.79 50.53 -23.44
N HIS A 218 -77.23 51.08 -22.35
CA HIS A 218 -77.72 51.07 -20.94
C HIS A 218 -78.07 49.72 -20.27
N LEU A 219 -77.94 49.47 -18.96
CA LEU A 219 -77.59 50.22 -17.74
C LEU A 219 -77.57 49.14 -16.61
N ILE A 220 -76.84 49.39 -15.52
CA ILE A 220 -77.02 48.77 -14.16
C ILE A 220 -76.53 47.32 -14.02
N GLY A 221 -75.81 46.88 -13.00
CA GLY A 221 -75.31 47.46 -11.74
C GLY A 221 -74.27 46.45 -11.17
N SER A 222 -73.21 46.90 -10.50
CA SER A 222 -73.06 46.84 -9.03
C SER A 222 -73.22 45.39 -8.50
N GLN A 223 -72.23 44.72 -7.91
CA GLN A 223 -71.45 45.13 -6.75
C GLN A 223 -70.32 44.10 -6.51
N THR A 224 -69.17 44.61 -6.03
CA THR A 224 -68.32 44.13 -4.91
C THR A 224 -68.05 42.62 -4.75
N GLY A 225 -66.82 42.14 -4.52
CA GLY A 225 -65.60 42.82 -4.13
C GLY A 225 -64.45 41.82 -4.00
N SER A 226 -63.26 42.35 -4.21
CA SER A 226 -61.92 41.80 -3.98
C SER A 226 -61.61 41.70 -2.46
N PRO A 227 -60.35 41.49 -2.01
CA PRO A 227 -59.31 40.49 -2.34
C PRO A 227 -58.63 39.97 -1.04
N SER A 228 -57.37 39.52 -1.18
CA SER A 228 -56.27 39.33 -0.20
C SER A 228 -56.10 37.88 0.31
N HIS A 229 -55.10 37.12 -0.17
CA HIS A 229 -53.64 37.17 0.06
C HIS A 229 -53.23 37.25 1.54
N PRO A 230 -52.05 36.73 1.94
CA PRO A 230 -51.11 35.81 1.27
C PRO A 230 -50.97 34.45 1.98
#